data_AF-A0A0R3EWS8-F1
#
_entry.id   AF-A0A0R3EWS8-F1
#
_cell.length_a   1.000
_cell.length_b   1.000
_cell.length_c   1.000
_cell.angle_alpha   90.00
_cell.angle_beta   90.00
_cell.angle_gamma   90.00
#
_symmetry.space_group_name_H-M   'P 1'
#
loop_
_entity.id
_entity.type
_entity.pdbx_description
1 polymer ?
#
loop_
_entity_poly.entity_id
_entity_poly.type
_entity_poly.pdbx_seq_one_letter_code
_entity_poly.pdbx_strand_id
1 'polypeptide(L)'
;MSLTALFDEPKHVHGPDAQRCSAAENPEAWAVLTTGWSQVVGAARTIQSRHAADSGEHVLSMCADSAREAAVSELRWAWARLVNKYVEAVSADV
;
A
#
# COMPACT_ATOMS: atom_id res chain seq x y z
N MET A 1 -24.74 -5.82 10.96
CA MET A 1 -23.74 -6.15 9.92
C MET A 1 -22.83 -7.23 10.49
N SER A 2 -22.69 -8.38 9.81
CA SER A 2 -22.04 -9.59 10.34
C SER A 2 -20.51 -9.53 10.24
N LEU A 3 -19.82 -10.02 11.28
CA LEU A 3 -18.36 -10.23 11.38
C LEU A 3 -17.75 -11.06 10.25
N THR A 4 -18.58 -11.76 9.48
CA THR A 4 -18.16 -12.58 8.33
C THR A 4 -17.56 -11.76 7.19
N ALA A 5 -17.93 -10.48 7.04
CA ALA A 5 -17.36 -9.60 6.02
C ALA A 5 -15.90 -9.18 6.31
N LEU A 6 -15.43 -9.40 7.54
CA LEU A 6 -14.08 -9.02 7.98
C LEU A 6 -13.00 -10.06 7.64
N PHE A 7 -13.42 -11.28 7.29
CA PHE A 7 -12.53 -12.42 6.99
C PHE A 7 -12.61 -12.89 5.54
N ASP A 8 -13.31 -12.15 4.66
CA ASP A 8 -13.24 -12.43 3.23
C ASP A 8 -11.84 -12.00 2.78
N GLU A 9 -11.07 -12.98 2.32
CA GLU A 9 -9.75 -12.82 1.71
C GLU A 9 -9.76 -11.61 0.77
N PRO A 10 -8.75 -10.71 0.75
CA PRO A 10 -8.83 -9.47 -0.01
C PRO A 10 -8.90 -9.77 -1.52
N LYS A 11 -10.13 -9.97 -2.03
CA LYS A 11 -10.45 -10.26 -3.43
C LYS A 11 -10.05 -9.10 -4.33
N HIS A 12 -9.98 -7.89 -3.77
CA HIS A 12 -9.49 -6.70 -4.44
C HIS A 12 -8.57 -5.92 -3.51
N VAL A 13 -7.45 -5.45 -4.07
CA VAL A 13 -6.62 -4.42 -3.45
C VAL A 13 -7.44 -3.13 -3.48
N HIS A 14 -8.30 -2.95 -2.47
CA HIS A 14 -9.13 -1.76 -2.34
C HIS A 14 -8.22 -0.55 -2.16
N GLY A 15 -8.28 0.37 -3.12
CA GLY A 15 -7.63 1.66 -2.97
C GLY A 15 -8.32 2.54 -1.93
N PRO A 16 -7.76 3.72 -1.65
CA PRO A 16 -8.39 4.71 -0.79
C PRO A 16 -9.82 5.04 -1.27
N ASP A 17 -10.75 5.23 -0.33
CA ASP A 17 -12.16 5.54 -0.61
C ASP A 17 -12.34 7.06 -0.78
N ALA A 18 -12.68 7.49 -2.00
CA ALA A 18 -12.81 8.91 -2.35
C ALA A 18 -13.88 9.65 -1.53
N GLN A 19 -15.00 8.98 -1.20
CA GLN A 19 -16.08 9.61 -0.45
C GLN A 19 -15.69 9.79 1.01
N ARG A 20 -15.05 8.77 1.61
CA ARG A 20 -14.61 8.83 3.01
C ARG A 20 -13.42 9.76 3.23
N CYS A 21 -12.64 10.00 2.19
CA CYS A 21 -11.47 10.87 2.25
C CYS A 21 -11.78 12.32 1.85
N SER A 22 -13.04 12.73 1.62
CA SER A 22 -13.33 14.11 1.19
C SER A 22 -12.57 14.51 -0.10
N ALA A 23 -12.43 13.57 -1.04
CA ALA A 23 -11.66 13.78 -2.27
C ALA A 23 -12.14 14.99 -3.10
N ALA A 24 -13.45 15.27 -3.07
CA ALA A 24 -14.04 16.39 -3.78
C ALA A 24 -13.67 17.76 -3.17
N GLU A 25 -13.46 17.80 -1.85
CA GLU A 25 -13.08 19.01 -1.11
C GLU A 25 -11.57 19.24 -1.20
N ASN A 26 -10.79 18.17 -1.36
CA ASN A 26 -9.32 18.19 -1.35
C ASN A 26 -8.71 17.49 -2.59
N PRO A 27 -8.99 17.97 -3.82
CA PRO A 27 -8.64 17.26 -5.05
C PRO A 27 -7.12 17.14 -5.26
N GLU A 28 -6.33 18.15 -4.88
CA GLU A 28 -4.87 18.13 -5.03
C GLU A 28 -4.21 17.12 -4.09
N ALA A 29 -4.54 17.19 -2.80
CA ALA A 29 -4.06 16.23 -1.80
C ALA A 29 -4.49 14.80 -2.17
N TRP A 30 -5.70 14.64 -2.70
CA TRP A 30 -6.23 13.35 -3.14
C TRP A 30 -5.48 12.78 -4.35
N ALA A 31 -5.14 13.61 -5.33
CA ALA A 31 -4.35 13.20 -6.49
C ALA A 31 -2.96 12.67 -6.08
N VAL A 32 -2.33 13.32 -5.10
CA VAL A 32 -1.05 12.85 -4.54
C VAL A 32 -1.21 11.49 -3.85
N LEU A 33 -2.23 11.33 -3.00
CA LEU A 33 -2.47 10.09 -2.27
C LEU A 33 -2.74 8.90 -3.22
N THR A 34 -3.60 9.09 -4.21
CA THR A 34 -3.98 8.05 -5.19
C THR A 34 -2.86 7.69 -6.15
N THR A 35 -2.03 8.66 -6.55
CA THR A 35 -0.80 8.41 -7.31
C THR A 35 0.18 7.59 -6.46
N GLY A 36 0.39 8.00 -5.21
CA GLY A 36 1.25 7.29 -4.26
C GLY A 36 0.77 5.85 -4.00
N TRP A 37 -0.54 5.64 -3.86
CA TRP A 37 -1.13 4.31 -3.75
C TRP A 37 -0.81 3.43 -4.97
N SER A 38 -0.99 3.97 -6.18
CA SER A 38 -0.70 3.22 -7.42
C SER A 38 0.78 2.82 -7.50
N GLN A 39 1.68 3.71 -7.08
CA GLN A 39 3.12 3.41 -6.98
C GLN A 39 3.43 2.34 -5.93
N VAL A 40 2.77 2.40 -4.76
CA VAL A 40 2.92 1.39 -3.69
C VAL A 40 2.46 0.02 -4.17
N VAL A 41 1.31 -0.07 -4.83
CA VAL A 41 0.82 -1.34 -5.40
C VAL A 41 1.76 -1.86 -6.49
N GLY A 42 2.28 -0.98 -7.35
CA GLY A 42 3.30 -1.35 -8.33
C GLY A 42 4.57 -1.92 -7.69
N ALA A 43 5.09 -1.25 -6.66
CA ALA A 43 6.26 -1.72 -5.92
C ALA A 43 6.00 -3.06 -5.22
N ALA A 44 4.83 -3.25 -4.61
CA ALA A 44 4.45 -4.51 -3.97
C ALA A 44 4.43 -5.68 -4.98
N ARG A 45 3.88 -5.46 -6.18
CA ARG A 45 3.90 -6.46 -7.27
C ARG A 45 5.32 -6.81 -7.70
N THR A 46 6.19 -5.81 -7.83
CA THR A 46 7.60 -6.02 -8.18
C THR A 46 8.32 -6.84 -7.10
N ILE A 47 8.14 -6.50 -5.81
CA ILE A 47 8.71 -7.25 -4.69
C ILE A 47 8.22 -8.70 -4.70
N GLN A 48 6.92 -8.92 -4.90
CA GLN A 48 6.35 -10.27 -4.95
C GLN A 48 6.88 -11.08 -6.14
N SER A 49 6.96 -10.48 -7.33
CA SER A 49 7.53 -11.14 -8.51
C SER A 49 9.00 -11.48 -8.32
N ARG A 50 9.75 -10.61 -7.63
CA ARG A 50 11.17 -10.82 -7.37
C ARG A 50 11.39 -11.92 -6.34
N HIS A 51 10.62 -11.90 -5.26
CA HIS A 51 10.61 -12.97 -4.26
C HIS A 51 10.33 -14.33 -4.90
N ALA A 52 9.30 -14.44 -5.73
CA ALA A 52 8.97 -15.69 -6.42
C ALA A 52 10.12 -16.21 -7.30
N ALA A 53 10.83 -15.32 -8.00
CA ALA A 53 11.99 -15.69 -8.81
C ALA A 53 13.18 -16.12 -7.93
N ASP A 54 13.52 -15.33 -6.93
CA ASP A 54 14.67 -15.57 -6.04
C ASP A 54 14.47 -16.82 -5.15
N SER A 55 13.24 -17.14 -4.78
CA SER A 55 12.90 -18.36 -4.03
C SER A 55 13.13 -19.66 -4.81
N GLY A 56 13.17 -19.60 -6.15
CA GLY A 56 13.48 -20.75 -7.00
C GLY A 56 14.97 -20.99 -7.19
N GLU A 57 15.82 -20.04 -6.79
CA GLU A 57 17.25 -20.07 -7.02
C GLU A 57 18.03 -20.55 -5.78
N HIS A 58 19.01 -21.42 -5.99
CA HIS A 58 19.64 -22.18 -4.89
C HIS A 58 20.23 -21.28 -3.80
N VAL A 59 21.06 -20.30 -4.18
CA VAL A 59 21.73 -19.40 -3.21
C VAL A 59 20.79 -18.28 -2.75
N LEU A 60 19.93 -17.77 -3.64
CA LEU A 60 19.06 -16.63 -3.33
C LEU A 60 17.89 -17.02 -2.41
N SER A 61 17.41 -18.27 -2.49
CA SER A 61 16.35 -18.78 -1.60
C SER A 61 16.72 -18.66 -0.12
N MET A 62 18.02 -18.69 0.23
CA MET A 62 18.51 -18.54 1.59
C MET A 62 18.23 -17.16 2.20
N CYS A 63 18.01 -16.13 1.37
CA CYS A 63 17.75 -14.76 1.84
C CYS A 63 16.45 -14.14 1.26
N ALA A 64 15.76 -14.83 0.36
CA ALA A 64 14.60 -14.30 -0.35
C ALA A 64 13.49 -13.82 0.60
N ASP A 65 13.15 -14.60 1.63
CA ASP A 65 12.10 -14.22 2.59
C ASP A 65 12.48 -12.97 3.39
N SER A 66 13.69 -12.94 3.96
CA SER A 66 14.20 -11.79 4.71
C SER A 66 14.24 -10.53 3.85
N ALA A 67 14.65 -10.64 2.58
CA ALA A 67 14.66 -9.53 1.63
C ALA A 67 13.25 -9.02 1.33
N ARG A 68 12.28 -9.93 1.10
CA ARG A 68 10.87 -9.57 0.90
C ARG A 68 10.32 -8.84 2.12
N GLU A 69 10.55 -9.37 3.32
CA GLU A 69 10.02 -8.80 4.56
C GLU A 69 10.58 -7.41 4.85
N ALA A 70 11.88 -7.20 4.65
CA ALA A 70 12.49 -5.88 4.77
C ALA A 70 11.88 -4.89 3.77
N ALA A 71 11.80 -5.27 2.49
CA ALA A 71 11.25 -4.41 1.44
C ALA A 71 9.77 -4.06 1.66
N VAL A 72 8.95 -5.04 2.07
CA VAL A 72 7.52 -4.81 2.39
C VAL A 72 7.35 -3.93 3.62
N SER A 73 8.23 -4.06 4.62
CA SER A 73 8.18 -3.22 5.83
C SER A 73 8.44 -1.76 5.52
N GLU A 74 9.47 -1.48 4.70
CA GLU A 74 9.75 -0.12 4.22
C GLU A 74 8.60 0.43 3.36
N LEU A 75 8.02 -0.41 2.51
CA LEU A 75 6.88 -0.02 1.68
C LEU A 75 5.65 0.36 2.53
N ARG A 76 5.38 -0.39 3.60
CA ARG A 76 4.33 -0.08 4.57
C ARG A 76 4.58 1.27 5.26
N TRP A 77 5.84 1.55 5.60
CA TRP A 77 6.25 2.80 6.23
C TRP A 77 6.11 3.99 5.28
N ALA A 78 6.49 3.82 4.00
CA ALA A 78 6.30 4.84 2.97
C ALA A 78 4.81 5.16 2.76
N TRP A 79 3.96 4.13 2.71
CA TRP A 79 2.51 4.31 2.63
C TRP A 79 1.94 5.04 3.85
N ALA A 80 2.34 4.65 5.06
CA ALA A 80 1.90 5.32 6.29
C ALA A 80 2.24 6.82 6.30
N ARG A 81 3.43 7.19 5.79
CA ARG A 81 3.83 8.59 5.63
C ARG A 81 2.97 9.36 4.64
N LEU A 82 2.63 8.76 3.49
CA LEU A 82 1.75 9.39 2.51
C LEU A 82 0.36 9.65 3.09
N VAL A 83 -0.20 8.67 3.80
CA VAL A 83 -1.50 8.81 4.48
C VAL A 83 -1.44 9.87 5.56
N ASN A 84 -0.40 9.88 6.39
CA ASN A 84 -0.24 10.88 7.45
C ASN A 84 -0.16 12.31 6.88
N LYS A 85 0.65 12.54 5.84
CA LYS A 85 0.70 13.83 5.13
C LYS A 85 -0.65 14.25 4.55
N TYR A 86 -1.39 13.29 3.99
CA TYR A 86 -2.73 13.55 3.48
C TYR A 86 -3.69 13.99 4.58
N VAL A 87 -3.71 13.27 5.71
CA VAL A 87 -4.54 13.61 6.87
C VAL A 87 -4.17 15.00 7.43
N GLU A 88 -2.87 15.31 7.53
CA GLU A 88 -2.41 16.63 7.96
C GLU A 88 -2.89 17.73 7.02
N ALA A 89 -2.79 17.53 5.70
CA ALA A 89 -3.26 18.50 4.71
C ALA A 89 -4.77 18.72 4.80
N VAL A 90 -5.57 17.65 4.81
CA VAL A 90 -7.04 17.75 4.87
C VAL A 90 -7.54 18.33 6.20
N SER A 91 -6.82 18.08 7.31
CA SER A 91 -7.22 18.61 8.63
C SER A 91 -6.85 20.07 8.84
N ALA A 92 -5.89 20.61 8.07
CA ALA A 92 -5.46 22.00 8.19
C ALA A 92 -6.45 23.00 7.56
N ASP A 93 -7.33 22.52 6.67
CA ASP A 93 -8.32 23.33 5.95
C ASP A 93 -9.67 23.45 6.70
N VAL A 94 -9.79 22.91 7.92
CA VAL A 94 -11.01 22.94 8.78
C VAL A 94 -10.84 23.89 9.97
#